data_AF-A0A0C3CTV3-F1
#
_entry.id   AF-A0A0C3CTV3-F1
#
_cell.length_a   1.000
_cell.length_b   1.000
_cell.length_c   1.000
_cell.angle_alpha   90.00
_cell.angle_beta   90.00
_cell.angle_gamma   90.00
#
_symmetry.space_group_name_H-M   'P 1'
#
loop_
_entity.id
_entity.type
_entity.pdbx_description
1 polymer ?
#
loop_
_entity_poly.entity_id
_entity_poly.type
_entity_poly.pdbx_seq_one_letter_code
_entity_poly.pdbx_strand_id
1 'polypeptide(L)'
;VATKETLGILPIPGDIRDSSGMAPFVDITDRTEKLPKHRFLAEMQGARKAILPIHTASEKALFRTLMESNRYFNPADGSLPNWNAAVKVWNAWADRTEDVWYKLNDQLKVYHSQWLKNSNTKEALSLSSEVRRPLTHVIHDSQRSAAAPAVPFQRANPHVAEKGFLGERWEMPLPAGQPSSSYSGGPIPLSSPPPLPNTFQSSSFVFSLSDLYPPFAHQSAVTQPPSNSPSHQQPIPFSAPRNPTSTSVASSVARKRVAESLAAQEPAAKRARKPRTCTKCARPECPGKQRVGNCRNPCRDCGLVQCRGRNSKRPNEPFICETTES
;
A
#
# COMPACT_ATOMS: atom_id res chain seq x y z
N VAL A 1 17.79 -35.46 -18.04
CA VAL A 1 16.49 -35.26 -17.35
C VAL A 1 16.11 -33.80 -17.53
N ALA A 2 15.13 -33.50 -18.37
CA ALA A 2 14.67 -32.11 -18.55
C ALA A 2 13.89 -31.71 -17.29
N THR A 3 14.33 -30.66 -16.60
CA THR A 3 13.59 -30.09 -15.47
C THR A 3 12.31 -29.48 -16.02
N LYS A 4 11.16 -30.03 -15.63
CA LYS A 4 9.83 -29.49 -15.96
C LYS A 4 9.54 -28.28 -15.08
N GLU A 5 10.49 -27.34 -15.01
CA GLU A 5 10.31 -26.06 -14.34
C GLU A 5 9.46 -25.17 -15.24
N THR A 6 8.15 -25.20 -15.01
CA THR A 6 7.24 -24.25 -15.65
C THR A 6 7.41 -22.91 -14.95
N LEU A 7 8.32 -22.07 -15.47
CA LEU A 7 8.38 -20.67 -15.09
C LEU A 7 7.05 -20.01 -15.51
N GLY A 8 6.20 -19.67 -14.54
CA GLY A 8 5.28 -18.54 -14.74
C GLY A 8 3.79 -18.66 -14.43
N ILE A 9 3.25 -19.75 -13.87
CA ILE A 9 1.98 -19.76 -13.10
C ILE A 9 2.03 -21.00 -12.22
N LEU A 10 2.00 -20.83 -10.89
CA LEU A 10 1.94 -21.96 -9.97
C LEU A 10 0.48 -22.42 -9.77
N PRO A 11 0.22 -23.73 -9.77
CA PRO A 11 -1.09 -24.26 -9.42
C PRO A 11 -1.42 -23.88 -7.97
N ILE A 12 -2.68 -23.53 -7.73
CA ILE A 12 -3.12 -23.18 -6.38
C ILE A 12 -3.28 -24.47 -5.56
N PRO A 13 -2.66 -24.56 -4.38
CA PRO A 13 -2.87 -25.68 -3.47
C PRO A 13 -4.36 -25.92 -3.18
N GLY A 14 -4.76 -27.20 -3.11
CA GLY A 14 -6.16 -27.58 -2.94
C GLY A 14 -6.78 -27.05 -1.66
N ASP A 15 -6.03 -27.03 -0.56
CA ASP A 15 -6.42 -26.45 0.73
C ASP A 15 -6.70 -24.93 0.64
N ILE A 16 -5.88 -24.18 -0.10
CA ILE A 16 -6.11 -22.75 -0.35
C ILE A 16 -7.35 -22.56 -1.22
N ARG A 17 -7.54 -23.42 -2.21
CA ARG A 17 -8.70 -23.41 -3.11
C ARG A 17 -10.00 -23.63 -2.33
N ASP A 18 -10.04 -24.67 -1.51
CA ASP A 18 -11.21 -25.07 -0.73
C ASP A 18 -11.50 -24.06 0.39
N SER A 19 -10.47 -23.58 1.10
CA SER A 19 -10.61 -22.54 2.13
C SER A 19 -11.07 -21.19 1.56
N SER A 20 -10.79 -20.91 0.30
CA SER A 20 -11.26 -19.70 -0.39
C SER A 20 -12.61 -19.88 -1.10
N GLY A 21 -13.20 -21.07 -1.08
CA GLY A 21 -14.48 -21.37 -1.75
C GLY A 21 -14.39 -21.30 -3.28
N MET A 22 -13.28 -21.74 -3.86
CA MET A 22 -13.10 -21.80 -5.31
C MET A 22 -13.42 -23.22 -5.82
N ALA A 23 -14.11 -23.34 -6.95
CA ALA A 23 -14.33 -24.63 -7.59
C ALA A 23 -13.06 -25.11 -8.34
N PRO A 24 -12.80 -26.43 -8.41
CA PRO A 24 -11.71 -26.98 -9.21
C PRO A 24 -11.92 -26.69 -10.70
N PHE A 25 -10.82 -26.66 -11.46
CA PHE A 25 -10.91 -26.58 -12.92
C PHE A 25 -11.69 -27.76 -13.48
N VAL A 26 -12.64 -27.48 -14.38
CA VAL A 26 -13.40 -28.50 -15.13
C VAL A 26 -13.12 -28.24 -16.60
N ASP A 27 -12.60 -29.24 -17.28
CA ASP A 27 -12.32 -29.15 -18.71
C ASP A 27 -13.62 -29.25 -19.51
N ILE A 28 -14.31 -28.13 -19.68
CA ILE A 28 -15.51 -28.04 -20.50
C ILE A 28 -15.05 -27.99 -21.96
N THR A 29 -14.92 -29.17 -22.56
CA THR A 29 -14.62 -29.34 -23.99
C THR A 29 -15.87 -29.37 -24.86
N ASP A 30 -17.07 -29.32 -24.25
CA ASP A 30 -18.32 -29.35 -25.00
C ASP A 30 -18.47 -28.10 -25.89
N ARG A 31 -18.61 -28.37 -27.19
CA ARG A 31 -18.53 -27.41 -28.30
C ARG A 31 -19.67 -26.38 -28.34
N THR A 32 -20.66 -26.50 -27.48
CA THR A 32 -21.86 -25.66 -27.50
C THR A 32 -21.76 -24.43 -26.61
N GLU A 33 -20.82 -24.39 -25.65
CA GLU A 33 -20.64 -23.26 -24.75
C GLU A 33 -19.44 -22.39 -25.16
N LYS A 34 -19.62 -21.07 -25.06
CA LYS A 34 -18.58 -20.07 -25.29
C LYS A 34 -17.39 -20.36 -24.36
N LEU A 35 -16.20 -20.51 -24.93
CA LEU A 35 -14.99 -20.80 -24.13
C LEU A 35 -14.82 -19.76 -23.01
N PRO A 36 -14.58 -20.20 -21.75
CA PRO A 36 -14.43 -19.29 -20.64
C PRO A 36 -13.24 -18.36 -20.85
N LYS A 37 -13.44 -17.07 -20.55
CA LYS A 37 -12.37 -16.05 -20.59
C LYS A 37 -11.21 -16.50 -19.70
N HIS A 38 -9.98 -16.42 -20.21
CA HIS A 38 -8.77 -16.82 -19.50
C HIS A 38 -8.69 -18.31 -19.12
N ARG A 39 -9.28 -19.22 -19.92
CA ARG A 39 -9.20 -20.68 -19.72
C ARG A 39 -7.80 -21.17 -19.37
N PHE A 40 -6.78 -20.76 -20.13
CA PHE A 40 -5.39 -21.16 -19.89
C PHE A 40 -4.91 -20.83 -18.47
N LEU A 41 -5.22 -19.64 -17.95
CA LEU A 41 -4.85 -19.27 -16.57
C LEU A 41 -5.62 -20.11 -15.54
N ALA A 42 -6.91 -20.34 -15.79
CA ALA A 42 -7.76 -21.15 -14.91
C ALA A 42 -7.25 -22.60 -14.82
N GLU A 43 -6.89 -23.19 -15.96
CA GLU A 43 -6.29 -24.52 -16.09
C GLU A 43 -4.97 -24.60 -15.34
N MET A 44 -4.04 -23.67 -15.60
CA MET A 44 -2.74 -23.62 -14.94
C MET A 44 -2.84 -23.42 -13.42
N GLN A 45 -3.87 -22.70 -12.96
CA GLN A 45 -4.12 -22.46 -11.54
C GLN A 45 -4.90 -23.61 -10.88
N GLY A 46 -5.47 -24.53 -11.66
CA GLY A 46 -6.33 -25.61 -11.15
C GLY A 46 -7.66 -25.12 -10.57
N ALA A 47 -8.18 -23.99 -11.05
CA ALA A 47 -9.43 -23.39 -10.59
C ALA A 47 -10.42 -23.21 -11.75
N ARG A 48 -11.72 -23.25 -11.47
CA ARG A 48 -12.77 -23.12 -12.50
C ARG A 48 -12.74 -21.79 -13.26
N LYS A 49 -12.31 -20.72 -12.58
CA LYS A 49 -12.08 -19.40 -13.17
C LYS A 49 -10.66 -18.93 -12.84
N ALA A 50 -10.11 -18.11 -13.72
CA ALA A 50 -8.82 -17.48 -13.46
C ALA A 50 -8.89 -16.58 -12.22
N ILE A 51 -7.81 -16.57 -11.45
CA ILE A 51 -7.58 -15.70 -10.32
C ILE A 51 -6.83 -14.47 -10.83
N LEU A 52 -7.51 -13.33 -10.81
CA LEU A 52 -7.00 -12.06 -11.34
C LEU A 52 -7.10 -10.97 -10.26
N PRO A 53 -6.31 -9.88 -10.32
CA PRO A 53 -6.58 -8.68 -9.52
C PRO A 53 -7.99 -8.11 -9.77
N ILE A 54 -8.54 -7.30 -8.87
CA ILE A 54 -9.80 -6.58 -9.12
C ILE A 54 -9.53 -5.50 -10.16
N HIS A 55 -10.09 -5.65 -11.36
CA HIS A 55 -9.80 -4.75 -12.48
C HIS A 55 -11.04 -4.32 -13.25
N THR A 56 -12.11 -5.12 -13.28
CA THR A 56 -13.30 -4.79 -14.07
C THR A 56 -14.28 -3.89 -13.34
N ALA A 57 -15.16 -3.21 -14.09
CA ALA A 57 -16.19 -2.36 -13.52
C ALA A 57 -17.20 -3.16 -12.68
N SER A 58 -17.57 -4.36 -13.14
CA SER A 58 -18.48 -5.28 -12.45
C SER A 58 -17.92 -5.73 -11.10
N GLU A 59 -16.63 -6.09 -11.04
CA GLU A 59 -15.96 -6.43 -9.78
C GLU A 59 -15.89 -5.25 -8.82
N LYS A 60 -15.57 -4.05 -9.31
CA LYS A 60 -15.54 -2.83 -8.50
C LYS A 60 -16.92 -2.44 -7.97
N ALA A 61 -17.98 -2.73 -8.73
CA ALA A 61 -19.37 -2.57 -8.28
C ALA A 61 -19.72 -3.60 -7.21
N LEU A 62 -19.43 -4.89 -7.45
CA LEU A 62 -19.64 -5.96 -6.48
C LEU A 62 -18.92 -5.69 -5.16
N PHE A 63 -17.66 -5.26 -5.20
CA PHE A 63 -16.90 -4.92 -4.00
C PHE A 63 -17.60 -3.84 -3.17
N ARG A 64 -18.08 -2.77 -3.81
CA ARG A 64 -18.83 -1.71 -3.13
C ARG A 64 -20.12 -2.24 -2.50
N THR A 65 -20.90 -3.00 -3.26
CA THR A 65 -22.14 -3.61 -2.74
C THR A 65 -21.87 -4.53 -1.54
N LEU A 66 -20.80 -5.32 -1.58
CA LEU A 66 -20.42 -6.20 -0.47
C LEU A 66 -19.95 -5.41 0.76
N MET A 67 -19.18 -4.34 0.58
CA MET A 67 -18.79 -3.43 1.67
C MET A 67 -20.01 -2.76 2.34
N GLU A 68 -21.10 -2.55 1.61
CA GLU A 68 -22.31 -1.91 2.14
C GLU A 68 -23.26 -2.91 2.81
N SER A 69 -23.42 -4.11 2.23
CA SER A 69 -24.47 -5.07 2.61
C SER A 69 -23.99 -6.27 3.43
N ASN A 70 -22.72 -6.65 3.30
CA ASN A 70 -22.23 -7.91 3.85
C ASN A 70 -21.45 -7.72 5.16
N ARG A 71 -21.93 -8.38 6.22
CA ARG A 71 -21.31 -8.34 7.56
C ARG A 71 -19.85 -8.79 7.62
N TYR A 72 -19.37 -9.61 6.69
CA TYR A 72 -17.97 -10.04 6.67
C TYR A 72 -17.04 -8.97 6.08
N PHE A 73 -17.56 -8.13 5.19
CA PHE A 73 -16.83 -7.01 4.60
C PHE A 73 -16.93 -5.75 5.47
N ASN A 74 -18.04 -5.58 6.20
CA ASN A 74 -18.24 -4.46 7.11
C ASN A 74 -18.91 -4.94 8.40
N PRO A 75 -18.11 -5.46 9.35
CA PRO A 75 -18.60 -5.86 10.67
C PRO A 75 -19.25 -4.69 11.43
N ALA A 76 -20.40 -4.94 12.07
CA ALA A 76 -21.14 -3.91 12.80
C ALA A 76 -20.42 -3.40 14.06
N ASP A 77 -19.47 -4.18 14.58
CA ASP A 77 -18.61 -3.83 15.71
C ASP A 77 -17.46 -2.87 15.33
N GLY A 78 -17.33 -2.53 14.05
CA GLY A 78 -16.23 -1.70 13.55
C GLY A 78 -14.89 -2.43 13.46
N SER A 79 -14.89 -3.75 13.64
CA SER A 79 -13.69 -4.58 13.48
C SER A 79 -13.26 -4.66 12.02
N LEU A 80 -12.02 -5.12 11.79
CA LEU A 80 -11.51 -5.33 10.44
C LEU A 80 -12.31 -6.43 9.72
N PRO A 81 -12.46 -6.35 8.39
CA PRO A 81 -13.20 -7.34 7.63
C PRO A 81 -12.66 -8.76 7.84
N ASN A 82 -13.55 -9.74 7.99
CA ASN A 82 -13.15 -11.14 8.07
C ASN A 82 -12.86 -11.66 6.66
N TRP A 83 -11.62 -11.46 6.21
CA TRP A 83 -11.20 -11.75 4.84
C TRP A 83 -11.36 -13.22 4.43
N ASN A 84 -11.23 -14.16 5.36
CA ASN A 84 -11.41 -15.60 5.09
C ASN A 84 -12.88 -15.94 4.79
N ALA A 85 -13.82 -15.31 5.46
CA ALA A 85 -15.25 -15.46 5.15
C ALA A 85 -15.65 -14.63 3.92
N ALA A 86 -15.11 -13.41 3.80
CA ALA A 86 -15.37 -12.48 2.72
C ALA A 86 -14.96 -13.06 1.34
N VAL A 87 -13.81 -13.73 1.25
CA VAL A 87 -13.35 -14.35 0.00
C VAL A 87 -14.27 -15.48 -0.47
N LYS A 88 -14.83 -16.28 0.45
CA LYS A 88 -15.82 -17.32 0.12
C LYS A 88 -17.09 -16.70 -0.45
N VAL A 89 -17.58 -15.62 0.16
CA VAL A 89 -18.73 -14.88 -0.36
C VAL A 89 -18.42 -14.33 -1.75
N TRP A 90 -17.25 -13.71 -1.95
CA TRP A 90 -16.84 -13.19 -3.25
C TRP A 90 -16.82 -14.29 -4.31
N ASN A 91 -16.16 -15.42 -4.04
CA ASN A 91 -16.00 -16.49 -5.01
C ASN A 91 -17.33 -17.20 -5.31
N ALA A 92 -18.26 -17.27 -4.34
CA ALA A 92 -19.63 -17.72 -4.59
C ALA A 92 -20.44 -16.79 -5.52
N TRP A 93 -20.16 -15.47 -5.52
CA TRP A 93 -20.69 -14.53 -6.52
C TRP A 93 -20.00 -14.69 -7.86
N ALA A 94 -18.67 -14.82 -7.86
CA ALA A 94 -17.89 -15.10 -9.07
C ALA A 94 -18.40 -16.34 -9.78
N ASP A 95 -18.86 -17.34 -9.04
CA ASP A 95 -19.43 -18.57 -9.61
C ASP A 95 -20.69 -18.37 -10.45
N ARG A 96 -21.46 -17.31 -10.19
CA ARG A 96 -22.76 -17.04 -10.82
C ARG A 96 -22.70 -15.92 -11.85
N THR A 97 -21.58 -15.19 -11.94
CA THR A 97 -21.47 -13.98 -12.77
C THR A 97 -20.28 -14.10 -13.72
N GLU A 98 -20.51 -14.00 -15.05
CA GLU A 98 -19.46 -14.20 -16.07
C GLU A 98 -18.29 -13.21 -15.93
N ASP A 99 -18.57 -11.93 -15.63
CA ASP A 99 -17.57 -10.85 -15.53
C ASP A 99 -16.99 -10.63 -14.12
N VAL A 100 -17.03 -11.66 -13.29
CA VAL A 100 -16.40 -11.66 -11.97
C VAL A 100 -15.49 -12.89 -11.87
N TRP A 101 -14.23 -12.63 -11.52
CA TRP A 101 -13.18 -13.64 -11.40
C TRP A 101 -12.90 -13.98 -9.94
N TYR A 102 -12.25 -15.13 -9.74
CA TYR A 102 -11.85 -15.54 -8.40
C TYR A 102 -10.81 -14.60 -7.82
N LYS A 103 -10.86 -14.47 -6.49
CA LYS A 103 -9.91 -13.69 -5.69
C LYS A 103 -9.35 -14.54 -4.58
N LEU A 104 -8.12 -14.22 -4.22
CA LEU A 104 -7.49 -14.66 -2.98
C LEU A 104 -7.69 -13.62 -1.89
N ASN A 105 -7.53 -14.05 -0.64
CA ASN A 105 -7.62 -13.19 0.54
C ASN A 105 -6.70 -11.95 0.42
N ASP A 106 -5.44 -12.17 0.04
CA ASP A 106 -4.46 -11.07 -0.05
C ASP A 106 -4.80 -10.06 -1.15
N GLN A 107 -5.40 -10.50 -2.26
CA GLN A 107 -5.86 -9.59 -3.31
C GLN A 107 -6.99 -8.68 -2.81
N LEU A 108 -7.92 -9.22 -2.02
CA LEU A 108 -8.99 -8.41 -1.42
C LEU A 108 -8.44 -7.41 -0.39
N LYS A 109 -7.47 -7.82 0.44
CA LYS A 109 -6.80 -6.91 1.39
C LYS A 109 -6.07 -5.76 0.70
N VAL A 110 -5.31 -6.07 -0.36
CA VAL A 110 -4.57 -5.07 -1.15
C VAL A 110 -5.55 -4.10 -1.79
N TYR A 111 -6.60 -4.62 -2.43
CA TYR A 111 -7.61 -3.78 -3.06
C TYR A 111 -8.39 -2.92 -2.05
N HIS A 112 -8.76 -3.46 -0.89
CA HIS A 112 -9.42 -2.71 0.17
C HIS A 112 -8.54 -1.56 0.67
N SER A 113 -7.25 -1.81 0.87
CA SER A 113 -6.30 -0.77 1.28
C SER A 113 -6.18 0.33 0.23
N GLN A 114 -6.16 -0.03 -1.05
CA GLN A 114 -6.16 0.93 -2.16
C GLN A 114 -7.48 1.69 -2.24
N TRP A 115 -8.61 1.01 -2.06
CA TRP A 115 -9.94 1.60 -2.07
C TRP A 115 -10.10 2.64 -0.95
N LEU A 116 -9.62 2.35 0.26
CA LEU A 116 -9.66 3.28 1.39
C LEU A 116 -8.80 4.53 1.12
N LYS A 117 -7.58 4.36 0.59
CA LYS A 117 -6.73 5.48 0.14
C LYS A 117 -7.46 6.33 -0.91
N ASN A 118 -8.06 5.70 -1.90
CA ASN A 118 -8.79 6.40 -2.96
C ASN A 118 -10.04 7.11 -2.44
N SER A 119 -10.71 6.54 -1.44
CA SER A 119 -11.85 7.16 -0.77
C SER A 119 -11.41 8.44 -0.04
N ASN A 120 -10.36 8.36 0.78
CA ASN A 120 -9.79 9.50 1.49
C ASN A 120 -9.32 10.61 0.54
N THR A 121 -8.68 10.24 -0.57
CA THR A 121 -8.28 11.21 -1.61
C THR A 121 -9.50 11.88 -2.24
N LYS A 122 -10.53 11.12 -2.62
CA LYS A 122 -11.76 11.69 -3.20
C LYS A 122 -12.47 12.61 -2.21
N GLU A 123 -12.48 12.25 -0.94
CA GLU A 123 -13.04 13.06 0.13
C GLU A 123 -12.25 14.35 0.33
N ALA A 124 -10.92 14.28 0.44
CA ALA A 124 -10.06 15.46 0.52
C ALA A 124 -10.22 16.38 -0.71
N LEU A 125 -10.37 15.80 -1.90
CA LEU A 125 -10.67 16.55 -3.12
C LEU A 125 -12.07 17.17 -3.08
N SER A 126 -13.07 16.48 -2.51
CA SER A 126 -14.42 17.03 -2.33
C SER A 126 -14.42 18.20 -1.35
N LEU A 127 -13.74 18.07 -0.21
CA LEU A 127 -13.65 19.12 0.81
C LEU A 127 -12.91 20.35 0.29
N SER A 128 -11.81 20.14 -0.44
CA SER A 128 -11.06 21.24 -1.06
C SER A 128 -11.69 21.78 -2.35
N SER A 129 -12.84 21.25 -2.79
CA SER A 129 -13.41 21.61 -4.10
C SER A 129 -13.83 23.08 -4.18
N GLU A 130 -14.41 23.63 -3.11
CA GLU A 130 -14.85 25.04 -3.04
C GLU A 130 -13.67 25.99 -3.11
N VAL A 131 -12.57 25.69 -2.40
CA VAL A 131 -11.34 26.49 -2.42
C VAL A 131 -10.60 26.37 -3.75
N ARG A 132 -10.59 25.17 -4.36
CA ARG A 132 -9.88 24.92 -5.63
C ARG A 132 -10.62 25.44 -6.86
N ARG A 133 -11.96 25.60 -6.80
CA ARG A 133 -12.77 25.99 -7.96
C ARG A 133 -12.36 27.37 -8.53
N PRO A 134 -12.25 28.46 -7.74
CA PRO A 134 -11.78 29.75 -8.25
C PRO A 134 -10.39 29.66 -8.89
N LEU A 135 -9.47 28.93 -8.26
CA LEU A 135 -8.12 28.73 -8.80
C LEU A 135 -8.13 27.97 -10.12
N THR A 136 -8.98 26.94 -10.23
CA THR A 136 -9.13 26.16 -11.46
C THR A 136 -9.64 27.04 -12.60
N HIS A 137 -10.60 27.93 -12.33
CA HIS A 137 -11.07 28.92 -13.30
C HIS A 137 -9.95 29.86 -13.76
N VAL A 138 -9.15 30.40 -12.85
CA VAL A 138 -8.01 31.28 -13.19
C VAL A 138 -6.94 30.55 -14.00
N ILE A 139 -6.64 29.29 -13.67
CA ILE A 139 -5.64 28.49 -14.38
C ILE A 139 -6.09 28.16 -15.81
N HIS A 140 -7.38 27.83 -15.99
CA HIS A 140 -7.96 27.42 -17.27
C HIS A 140 -8.56 28.59 -18.06
N ASP A 141 -8.32 29.83 -17.63
CA ASP A 141 -8.74 31.01 -18.37
C ASP A 141 -8.01 31.08 -19.72
N SER A 142 -8.79 31.14 -20.80
CA SER A 142 -8.26 31.23 -22.16
C SER A 142 -7.48 32.53 -22.37
N GLN A 143 -7.86 33.62 -21.70
CA GLN A 143 -7.15 34.90 -21.75
C GLN A 143 -5.76 34.78 -21.15
N ARG A 144 -5.62 34.03 -20.05
CA ARG A 144 -4.32 33.74 -19.43
C ARG A 144 -3.42 32.95 -20.37
N SER A 145 -3.99 32.02 -21.14
CA SER A 145 -3.25 31.25 -22.13
C SER A 145 -2.82 32.11 -23.32
N ALA A 146 -3.66 33.05 -23.77
CA ALA A 146 -3.33 33.99 -24.83
C ALA A 146 -2.25 35.01 -24.41
N ALA A 147 -2.25 35.42 -23.13
CA ALA A 147 -1.27 36.34 -22.57
C ALA A 147 0.02 35.66 -22.08
N ALA A 148 0.13 34.33 -22.19
CA ALA A 148 1.33 33.61 -21.77
C ALA A 148 2.51 33.97 -22.71
N PRO A 149 3.70 34.27 -22.18
CA PRO A 149 4.86 34.54 -23.02
C PRO A 149 5.17 33.29 -23.86
N ALA A 150 5.56 33.50 -25.12
CA ALA A 150 5.97 32.41 -25.99
C ALA A 150 7.06 31.58 -25.28
N VAL A 151 6.76 30.30 -25.03
CA VAL A 151 7.73 29.39 -24.44
C VAL A 151 8.86 29.25 -25.46
N PRO A 152 10.12 29.57 -25.10
CA PRO A 152 11.25 29.37 -26.00
C PRO A 152 11.22 27.92 -26.46
N PHE A 153 11.06 27.70 -27.76
CA PHE A 153 11.05 26.37 -28.33
C PHE A 153 12.48 25.83 -28.24
N GLN A 154 12.82 25.22 -27.12
CA GLN A 154 14.02 24.41 -27.04
C GLN A 154 13.78 23.23 -27.96
N ARG A 155 14.40 23.27 -29.14
CA ARG A 155 14.56 22.06 -29.94
C ARG A 155 15.22 21.07 -29.00
N ALA A 156 14.51 19.98 -28.70
CA ALA A 156 15.13 18.84 -28.06
C ALA A 156 16.27 18.45 -28.98
N ASN A 157 17.50 18.82 -28.63
CA ASN A 157 18.66 18.33 -29.33
C ASN A 157 18.55 16.81 -29.15
N PRO A 158 18.36 16.04 -30.24
CA PRO A 158 18.34 14.60 -30.12
C PRO A 158 19.63 14.25 -29.39
N HIS A 159 19.49 13.58 -28.24
CA HIS A 159 20.65 13.09 -27.52
C HIS A 159 21.32 12.06 -28.44
N VAL A 160 22.25 12.53 -29.27
CA VAL A 160 23.13 11.66 -30.02
C VAL A 160 24.07 11.09 -28.98
N ALA A 161 23.82 9.85 -28.59
CA ALA A 161 24.76 9.08 -27.78
C ALA A 161 25.97 8.78 -28.67
N GLU A 162 26.90 9.73 -28.78
CA GLU A 162 28.11 9.60 -29.61
C GLU A 162 29.04 8.50 -29.09
N LYS A 163 28.93 8.14 -27.80
CA LYS A 163 29.65 7.01 -27.21
C LYS A 163 28.68 6.13 -26.44
N GLY A 164 28.56 4.87 -26.88
CA GLY A 164 27.98 3.82 -26.06
C GLY A 164 28.79 3.65 -24.79
N PHE A 165 28.11 3.28 -23.70
CA PHE A 165 28.67 3.06 -22.36
C PHE A 165 29.48 1.74 -22.30
N LEU A 166 30.41 1.57 -23.23
CA LEU A 166 31.31 0.42 -23.35
C LEU A 166 32.72 0.97 -23.51
N GLY A 167 33.38 1.40 -22.43
CA GLY A 167 34.79 1.76 -22.56
C GLY A 167 35.47 2.49 -21.41
N GLU A 168 34.75 3.11 -20.46
CA GLU A 168 35.42 3.61 -19.26
C GLU A 168 35.51 2.48 -18.24
N ARG A 169 36.53 1.65 -18.43
CA ARG A 169 37.17 0.96 -17.32
C ARG A 169 37.51 2.04 -16.31
N TRP A 170 36.78 2.10 -15.20
CA TRP A 170 37.20 2.84 -14.01
C TRP A 170 38.56 2.28 -13.60
N GLU A 171 39.65 2.87 -14.10
CA GLU A 171 40.93 2.76 -13.43
C GLU A 171 40.81 3.57 -12.14
N MET A 172 40.37 2.85 -11.11
CA MET A 172 40.50 3.28 -9.73
C MET A 172 41.99 3.53 -9.48
N PRO A 173 42.42 4.75 -9.11
CA PRO A 173 43.79 4.98 -8.72
C PRO A 173 44.09 4.10 -7.50
N LEU A 174 44.87 3.04 -7.72
CA LEU A 174 45.44 2.25 -6.64
C LEU A 174 46.35 3.18 -5.81
N PRO A 175 46.15 3.29 -4.49
CA PRO A 175 47.08 4.03 -3.64
C PRO A 175 48.45 3.35 -3.70
N ALA A 176 49.46 4.11 -4.11
CA ALA A 176 50.84 3.66 -4.16
C ALA A 176 51.34 3.32 -2.75
N GLY A 177 51.76 2.08 -2.54
CA GLY A 177 52.54 1.71 -1.37
C GLY A 177 52.26 0.31 -0.82
N GLN A 178 52.66 -0.74 -1.52
CA GLN A 178 53.04 -1.99 -0.86
C GLN A 178 54.30 -2.57 -1.53
N PRO A 179 55.35 -2.91 -0.76
CA PRO A 179 56.55 -3.55 -1.28
C PRO A 179 56.27 -5.00 -1.70
N SER A 180 56.81 -5.33 -2.87
CA SER A 180 56.80 -6.63 -3.52
C SER A 180 57.28 -7.75 -2.60
N SER A 181 56.45 -8.77 -2.42
CA SER A 181 56.90 -10.09 -1.97
C SER A 181 56.82 -11.05 -3.15
N SER A 182 57.99 -11.45 -3.63
CA SER A 182 58.23 -12.44 -4.65
C SER A 182 57.76 -13.82 -4.19
N TYR A 183 56.71 -14.37 -4.81
CA TYR A 183 56.43 -15.79 -4.76
C TYR A 183 56.42 -16.39 -6.17
N SER A 184 57.38 -17.29 -6.35
CA SER A 184 57.62 -18.11 -7.53
C SER A 184 56.47 -19.05 -7.83
N GLY A 185 56.30 -19.34 -9.11
CA GLY A 185 55.14 -20.02 -9.68
C GLY A 185 54.92 -21.48 -9.26
N GLY A 186 53.67 -21.90 -9.42
CA GLY A 186 53.22 -23.28 -9.50
C GLY A 186 51.99 -23.34 -10.42
N PRO A 187 51.82 -24.40 -11.23
CA PRO A 187 50.70 -24.54 -12.15
C PRO A 187 49.42 -24.91 -11.36
N ILE A 188 48.39 -24.07 -11.46
CA ILE A 188 47.08 -24.34 -10.84
C ILE A 188 46.21 -25.14 -11.83
N PRO A 189 45.62 -26.27 -11.42
CA PRO A 189 44.75 -27.08 -12.26
C PRO A 189 43.39 -26.42 -12.50
N LEU A 190 42.81 -26.74 -13.65
CA LEU A 190 41.50 -26.31 -14.13
C LEU A 190 40.39 -26.88 -13.24
N SER A 191 40.00 -26.17 -12.19
CA SER A 191 38.84 -26.50 -11.35
C SER A 191 37.63 -25.64 -11.71
N SER A 192 36.50 -26.33 -11.88
CA SER A 192 35.17 -25.83 -12.25
C SER A 192 34.67 -24.68 -11.35
N PRO A 193 33.82 -23.78 -11.86
CA PRO A 193 33.30 -22.65 -11.08
C PRO A 193 32.38 -23.14 -9.94
N PRO A 194 32.46 -22.53 -8.74
CA PRO A 194 31.54 -22.85 -7.67
C PRO A 194 30.12 -22.30 -7.98
N PRO A 195 29.06 -22.93 -7.46
CA PRO A 195 27.71 -22.42 -7.61
C PRO A 195 27.55 -21.09 -6.87
N LEU A 196 27.01 -20.09 -7.55
CA LEU A 196 26.64 -18.80 -6.97
C LEU A 196 25.64 -19.01 -5.82
N PRO A 197 25.82 -18.36 -4.66
CA PRO A 197 24.79 -18.34 -3.63
C PRO A 197 23.62 -17.49 -4.12
N ASN A 198 22.55 -18.17 -4.52
CA ASN A 198 21.31 -17.57 -4.96
C ASN A 198 20.61 -16.91 -3.76
N THR A 199 21.04 -15.70 -3.40
CA THR A 199 20.43 -14.90 -2.35
C THR A 199 19.42 -13.94 -2.98
N PHE A 200 18.33 -14.48 -3.49
CA PHE A 200 17.10 -13.69 -3.63
C PHE A 200 16.47 -13.59 -2.23
N GLN A 201 16.94 -12.62 -1.44
CA GLN A 201 16.12 -12.10 -0.35
C GLN A 201 14.93 -11.38 -0.98
N SER A 202 13.82 -12.10 -1.15
CA SER A 202 12.51 -11.48 -1.28
C SER A 202 12.34 -10.52 -0.10
N SER A 203 12.39 -9.23 -0.38
CA SER A 203 12.04 -8.20 0.59
C SER A 203 10.54 -8.33 0.86
N SER A 204 10.18 -9.17 1.82
CA SER A 204 8.89 -9.11 2.48
C SER A 204 8.81 -7.76 3.19
N PHE A 205 8.25 -6.76 2.51
CA PHE A 205 7.76 -5.55 3.14
C PHE A 205 6.61 -5.95 4.06
N VAL A 206 6.95 -6.31 5.30
CA VAL A 206 6.02 -6.30 6.42
C VAL A 206 5.62 -4.85 6.66
N PHE A 207 4.55 -4.42 6.00
CA PHE A 207 3.83 -3.22 6.40
C PHE A 207 3.17 -3.54 7.75
N SER A 208 3.82 -3.12 8.84
CA SER A 208 3.24 -3.16 10.18
C SER A 208 2.06 -2.21 10.21
N LEU A 209 0.83 -2.76 10.15
CA LEU A 209 -0.45 -2.04 10.12
C LEU A 209 -0.91 -1.55 11.52
N SER A 210 -0.03 -1.54 12.52
CA SER A 210 -0.40 -1.38 13.93
C SER A 210 -0.65 0.07 14.39
N ASP A 211 -0.36 1.10 13.59
CA ASP A 211 -0.34 2.50 14.08
C ASP A 211 -1.43 3.44 13.51
N LEU A 212 -2.50 2.92 12.88
CA LEU A 212 -3.54 3.78 12.26
C LEU A 212 -4.92 3.79 12.95
N TYR A 213 -5.06 3.28 14.18
CA TYR A 213 -6.33 3.36 14.92
C TYR A 213 -6.13 3.87 16.35
N PRO A 214 -6.67 5.05 16.72
CA PRO A 214 -6.84 5.39 18.13
C PRO A 214 -7.97 4.54 18.73
N PRO A 215 -7.92 4.19 20.03
CA PRO A 215 -8.97 3.44 20.70
C PRO A 215 -10.20 4.33 20.91
N PHE A 216 -11.36 3.89 20.42
CA PHE A 216 -12.64 4.51 20.74
C PHE A 216 -13.15 4.03 22.10
N ALA A 217 -13.38 4.96 23.01
CA ALA A 217 -14.11 4.71 24.26
C ALA A 217 -15.61 4.72 23.96
N HIS A 218 -16.30 3.64 24.31
CA HIS A 218 -17.75 3.50 24.17
C HIS A 218 -18.49 4.38 25.20
N GLN A 219 -19.42 5.22 24.74
CA GLN A 219 -20.53 5.70 25.57
C GLN A 219 -21.81 4.98 25.13
N SER A 220 -22.43 4.27 26.06
CA SER A 220 -23.75 3.68 25.91
C SER A 220 -24.82 4.75 26.11
N ALA A 221 -25.76 4.87 25.16
CA ALA A 221 -27.05 5.50 25.44
C ALA A 221 -28.15 4.82 24.60
N VAL A 222 -29.09 4.25 25.34
CA VAL A 222 -30.37 3.69 24.93
C VAL A 222 -31.36 4.83 24.72
N THR A 223 -32.11 4.86 23.61
CA THR A 223 -33.57 5.09 23.63
C THR A 223 -34.21 4.78 22.26
N GLN A 224 -35.16 3.85 22.25
CA GLN A 224 -36.18 3.68 21.20
C GLN A 224 -37.32 4.69 21.38
N PRO A 225 -38.11 4.94 20.32
CA PRO A 225 -39.56 4.95 20.51
C PRO A 225 -40.32 4.12 19.43
N PRO A 226 -41.62 3.86 19.67
CA PRO A 226 -42.32 2.74 19.06
C PRO A 226 -43.13 3.08 17.79
N SER A 227 -43.48 1.97 17.13
CA SER A 227 -44.39 1.75 15.99
C SER A 227 -45.78 2.41 16.09
N ASN A 228 -46.36 2.79 14.93
CA ASN A 228 -47.72 2.37 14.52
C ASN A 228 -48.13 2.81 13.10
N SER A 229 -48.33 1.82 12.21
CA SER A 229 -49.54 1.51 11.41
C SER A 229 -50.08 2.42 10.27
N PRO A 230 -50.94 1.87 9.36
CA PRO A 230 -50.88 2.09 7.91
C PRO A 230 -52.08 2.85 7.29
N SER A 231 -51.96 3.24 6.01
CA SER A 231 -52.94 2.97 4.91
C SER A 231 -53.09 4.11 3.88
N HIS A 232 -53.48 3.68 2.68
CA HIS A 232 -54.03 4.37 1.51
C HIS A 232 -53.15 5.01 0.40
N GLN A 233 -53.42 4.46 -0.79
CA GLN A 233 -52.93 4.76 -2.14
C GLN A 233 -53.57 6.03 -2.72
N GLN A 234 -52.83 6.76 -3.56
CA GLN A 234 -53.37 7.43 -4.76
C GLN A 234 -52.37 7.33 -5.93
N PRO A 235 -52.84 7.24 -7.20
CA PRO A 235 -51.98 7.21 -8.37
C PRO A 235 -51.67 8.63 -8.88
N ILE A 236 -50.39 8.91 -9.14
CA ILE A 236 -49.87 10.17 -9.70
C ILE A 236 -49.18 9.83 -11.04
N PRO A 237 -49.22 10.70 -12.08
CA PRO A 237 -48.85 10.33 -13.44
C PRO A 237 -47.35 10.09 -13.63
N PHE A 238 -47.04 9.13 -14.50
CA PHE A 238 -45.71 8.72 -14.93
C PHE A 238 -44.88 9.90 -15.45
N SER A 239 -43.95 10.36 -14.62
CA SER A 239 -42.77 11.12 -15.04
C SER A 239 -41.58 10.17 -15.04
N ALA A 240 -40.87 10.06 -16.16
CA ALA A 240 -39.74 9.16 -16.34
C ALA A 240 -38.69 9.32 -15.21
N PRO A 241 -38.20 8.21 -14.61
CA PRO A 241 -37.23 8.29 -13.54
C PRO A 241 -35.86 8.70 -14.08
N ARG A 242 -35.42 9.92 -13.75
CA ARG A 242 -33.99 10.24 -13.72
C ARG A 242 -33.38 9.42 -12.59
N ASN A 243 -32.54 8.44 -12.94
CA ASN A 243 -31.76 7.65 -11.99
C ASN A 243 -31.04 8.59 -10.99
N PRO A 244 -31.38 8.56 -9.69
CA PRO A 244 -30.55 9.21 -8.69
C PRO A 244 -29.23 8.45 -8.64
N THR A 245 -28.15 9.16 -8.91
CA THR A 245 -26.79 8.63 -8.90
C THR A 245 -26.49 8.04 -7.52
N SER A 246 -26.26 6.72 -7.44
CA SER A 246 -26.02 6.00 -6.18
C SER A 246 -24.76 6.44 -5.42
N THR A 247 -24.02 7.41 -5.95
CA THR A 247 -22.91 8.12 -5.30
C THR A 247 -23.35 9.01 -4.14
N SER A 248 -24.65 9.29 -3.95
CA SER A 248 -25.15 10.21 -2.92
C SER A 248 -24.99 9.67 -1.49
N VAL A 249 -25.30 8.38 -1.25
CA VAL A 249 -25.36 7.82 0.11
C VAL A 249 -23.96 7.54 0.67
N ALA A 250 -23.04 7.01 -0.15
CA ALA A 250 -21.65 6.83 0.28
C ALA A 250 -20.96 8.18 0.57
N SER A 251 -21.30 9.22 -0.22
CA SER A 251 -20.80 10.58 0.01
C SER A 251 -21.38 11.21 1.27
N SER A 252 -22.66 10.98 1.57
CA SER A 252 -23.29 11.52 2.80
C SER A 252 -22.78 10.85 4.07
N VAL A 253 -22.54 9.54 4.04
CA VAL A 253 -21.94 8.81 5.19
C VAL A 253 -20.49 9.23 5.41
N ALA A 254 -19.69 9.41 4.35
CA ALA A 254 -18.32 9.92 4.46
C ALA A 254 -18.29 11.34 5.05
N ARG A 255 -19.10 12.25 4.50
CA ARG A 255 -19.24 13.63 5.01
C ARG A 255 -19.66 13.68 6.47
N LYS A 256 -20.61 12.83 6.89
CA LYS A 256 -21.06 12.79 8.30
C LYS A 256 -19.94 12.32 9.23
N ARG A 257 -19.19 11.28 8.86
CA ARG A 257 -18.05 10.78 9.65
C ARG A 257 -16.94 11.83 9.80
N VAL A 258 -16.70 12.63 8.77
CA VAL A 258 -15.70 13.71 8.85
C VAL A 258 -16.21 14.92 9.62
N ALA A 259 -17.47 15.32 9.45
CA ALA A 259 -18.05 16.39 10.26
C ALA A 259 -18.02 16.02 11.75
N GLU A 260 -18.35 14.77 12.10
CA GLU A 260 -18.26 14.25 13.47
C GLU A 260 -16.80 14.15 13.94
N SER A 261 -15.87 13.71 13.08
CA SER A 261 -14.43 13.65 13.41
C SER A 261 -13.80 15.03 13.61
N LEU A 262 -14.17 16.02 12.80
CA LEU A 262 -13.71 17.40 12.91
C LEU A 262 -14.37 18.12 14.10
N ALA A 263 -15.63 17.81 14.42
CA ALA A 263 -16.31 18.34 15.60
C ALA A 263 -15.79 17.70 16.90
N ALA A 264 -15.43 16.42 16.87
CA ALA A 264 -14.85 15.71 18.01
C ALA A 264 -13.34 16.01 18.18
N GLN A 265 -12.65 16.42 17.13
CA GLN A 265 -11.35 17.09 17.25
C GLN A 265 -11.58 18.52 17.76
N GLU A 266 -11.74 18.66 19.08
CA GLU A 266 -11.35 19.92 19.72
C GLU A 266 -9.98 20.33 19.17
N PRO A 267 -9.78 21.61 18.79
CA PRO A 267 -8.55 22.07 18.17
C PRO A 267 -7.40 21.65 19.07
N ALA A 268 -6.66 20.62 18.63
CA ALA A 268 -5.76 19.87 19.49
C ALA A 268 -4.88 20.87 20.23
N ALA A 269 -5.17 21.09 21.52
CA ALA A 269 -4.40 21.99 22.36
C ALA A 269 -2.96 21.55 22.18
N LYS A 270 -2.14 22.40 21.53
CA LYS A 270 -0.84 22.02 20.98
C LYS A 270 -0.06 21.36 22.10
N ARG A 271 -0.01 20.02 22.11
CA ARG A 271 0.66 19.27 23.17
C ARG A 271 2.08 19.81 23.19
N ALA A 272 2.45 20.46 24.30
CA ALA A 272 3.76 21.09 24.42
C ALA A 272 4.82 20.04 24.07
N ARG A 273 5.61 20.30 23.02
CA ARG A 273 6.63 19.36 22.57
C ARG A 273 7.58 19.14 23.74
N LYS A 274 7.81 17.88 24.12
CA LYS A 274 8.79 17.54 25.16
C LYS A 274 10.14 18.19 24.81
N PRO A 275 10.78 18.94 25.74
CA PRO A 275 12.05 19.58 25.46
C PRO A 275 13.11 18.54 25.09
N ARG A 276 13.93 18.85 24.09
CA ARG A 276 15.01 17.96 23.64
C ARG A 276 16.10 17.89 24.70
N THR A 277 16.53 16.68 25.04
CA THR A 277 17.68 16.44 25.92
C THR A 277 18.88 15.93 25.11
N CYS A 278 20.09 16.11 25.62
CA CYS A 278 21.29 15.59 24.97
C CYS A 278 21.25 14.06 24.84
N THR A 279 21.50 13.51 23.66
CA THR A 279 21.44 12.06 23.39
C THR A 279 22.53 11.24 24.09
N LYS A 280 23.57 11.91 24.63
CA LYS A 280 24.66 11.28 25.39
C LYS A 280 24.40 11.25 26.90
N CYS A 281 24.09 12.40 27.50
CA CYS A 281 23.95 12.51 28.97
C CYS A 281 22.51 12.73 29.47
N ALA A 282 21.54 12.89 28.56
CA ALA A 282 20.13 13.15 28.84
C ALA A 282 19.82 14.43 29.66
N ARG A 283 20.77 15.34 29.87
CA ARG A 283 20.53 16.62 30.54
C ARG A 283 19.87 17.64 29.59
N PRO A 284 18.84 18.39 30.01
CA PRO A 284 18.13 19.36 29.18
C PRO A 284 18.98 20.61 28.86
N GLU A 285 19.88 20.99 29.78
CA GLU A 285 20.77 22.15 29.62
C GLU A 285 22.16 21.81 29.10
N CYS A 286 22.37 20.58 28.64
CA CYS A 286 23.66 20.22 28.06
C CYS A 286 23.81 20.85 26.65
N PRO A 287 24.93 21.51 26.33
CA PRO A 287 25.22 22.00 24.97
C PRO A 287 25.23 20.87 23.93
N GLY A 288 25.40 19.63 24.40
CA GLY A 288 25.21 18.39 23.65
C GLY A 288 23.81 18.17 23.07
N LYS A 289 22.81 19.00 23.41
CA LYS A 289 21.46 18.96 22.82
C LYS A 289 21.42 19.38 21.34
N GLN A 290 22.38 20.19 20.91
CA GLN A 290 22.53 20.60 19.51
C GLN A 290 23.45 19.65 18.73
N ARG A 291 24.60 19.30 19.30
CA ARG A 291 25.57 18.36 18.73
C ARG A 291 26.26 17.57 19.84
N VAL A 292 26.27 16.24 19.73
CA VAL A 292 26.88 15.32 20.72
C VAL A 292 28.33 15.68 21.06
N GLY A 293 29.12 16.14 20.08
CA GLY A 293 30.53 16.50 20.27
C GLY A 293 30.75 17.62 21.30
N ASN A 294 29.73 18.43 21.59
CA ASN A 294 29.82 19.49 22.61
C ASN A 294 29.57 18.96 24.04
N CYS A 295 29.17 17.69 24.19
CA CYS A 295 28.87 17.09 25.48
C CYS A 295 30.13 16.56 26.17
N ARG A 296 30.58 17.26 27.22
CA ARG A 296 31.68 16.83 28.10
C ARG A 296 31.25 15.91 29.26
N ASN A 297 29.94 15.76 29.46
CA ASN A 297 29.41 14.88 30.52
C ASN A 297 29.62 13.40 30.16
N PRO A 298 29.80 12.51 31.15
CA PRO A 298 29.81 11.07 30.92
C PRO A 298 28.49 10.61 30.27
N CYS A 299 28.57 9.58 29.43
CA CYS A 299 27.39 8.97 28.84
C CYS A 299 26.48 8.42 29.95
N ARG A 300 25.16 8.67 29.83
CA ARG A 300 24.17 8.17 30.81
C ARG A 300 24.21 6.65 30.93
N ASP A 301 24.49 5.98 29.82
CA ASP A 301 24.29 4.54 29.72
C ASP A 301 25.57 3.73 30.02
N CYS A 302 26.75 4.21 29.61
CA CYS A 302 28.03 3.52 29.86
C CYS A 302 29.01 4.25 30.79
N GLY A 303 28.71 5.47 31.23
CA GLY A 303 29.59 6.26 32.10
C GLY A 303 30.84 6.84 31.43
N LEU A 304 31.18 6.44 30.19
CA LEU A 304 32.40 6.89 29.51
C LEU A 304 32.22 8.30 28.92
N VAL A 305 33.26 9.13 29.08
CA VAL A 305 33.31 10.50 28.51
C VAL A 305 33.55 10.46 26.99
N GLN A 306 34.21 9.44 26.45
CA GLN A 306 34.47 9.32 25.01
C GLN A 306 33.29 8.77 24.20
N CYS A 307 32.25 8.25 24.87
CA CYS A 307 31.08 7.68 24.19
C CYS A 307 30.28 8.74 23.42
N ARG A 308 29.79 8.42 22.22
CA ARG A 308 28.92 9.28 21.40
C ARG A 308 27.44 9.27 21.81
N GLY A 309 27.05 8.45 22.79
CA GLY A 309 25.66 8.31 23.23
C GLY A 309 24.84 7.37 22.34
N ARG A 310 23.50 7.37 22.53
CA ARG A 310 22.59 6.46 21.81
C ARG A 310 22.44 6.83 20.32
N ASN A 311 22.36 5.81 19.47
CA ASN A 311 21.97 5.99 18.07
C ASN A 311 20.48 6.34 17.98
N SER A 312 20.15 7.56 17.54
CA SER A 312 18.77 8.03 17.43
C SER A 312 17.94 7.26 16.40
N LYS A 313 18.58 6.55 15.45
CA LYS A 313 17.90 5.75 14.44
C LYS A 313 17.43 4.40 14.98
N ARG A 314 17.97 3.93 16.12
CA ARG A 314 17.70 2.59 16.66
C ARG A 314 17.59 2.65 18.20
N PRO A 315 16.53 3.27 18.75
CA PRO A 315 16.39 3.47 20.19
C PRO A 315 16.24 2.16 21.00
N ASN A 316 15.88 1.06 20.33
CA ASN A 316 15.59 -0.24 20.93
C ASN A 316 16.73 -1.27 20.77
N GLU A 317 17.80 -0.94 20.03
CA GLU A 317 18.89 -1.89 19.82
C GLU A 317 19.83 -1.88 21.05
N PRO A 318 20.30 -3.06 21.51
CA PRO A 318 21.23 -3.16 22.63
C PRO A 318 22.49 -2.33 22.38
N PHE A 319 23.01 -1.74 23.46
CA PHE A 319 24.07 -0.74 23.41
C PHE A 319 25.36 -1.26 22.79
N ILE A 320 25.75 -0.66 21.67
CA ILE A 320 27.13 -0.67 21.21
C ILE A 320 27.61 0.77 21.34
N CYS A 321 28.27 1.08 22.45
CA CYS A 321 29.02 2.32 22.54
C CYS A 321 30.16 2.19 21.54
N GLU A 322 30.07 2.87 20.39
CA GLU A 322 31.18 2.97 19.45
C GLU A 322 32.36 3.63 20.18
N THR A 323 33.22 2.82 20.76
CA THR A 323 34.57 3.21 21.15
C THR A 323 35.33 3.30 19.84
N THR A 324 35.70 4.52 19.44
CA THR A 324 36.71 4.72 18.41
C THR A 324 38.04 4.28 18.99
N GLU A 325 38.30 2.98 18.99
CA GLU A 325 39.67 2.47 19.03
C GLU A 325 40.25 2.77 17.65
N SER A 326 41.22 3.69 17.64
CA SER A 326 42.05 4.04 16.48
C SER A 326 43.39 3.34 16.61
#